data_AF-A0A956NGE2-F1
#
_entry.id   AF-A0A956NGE2-F1
#
_cell.length_a   1.000
_cell.length_b   1.000
_cell.length_c   1.000
_cell.angle_alpha   90.00
_cell.angle_beta   90.00
_cell.angle_gamma   90.00
#
_symmetry.space_group_name_H-M   'P 1'
#
loop_
_entity.id
_entity.type
_entity.pdbx_description
1 polymer ?
#
loop_
_entity_poly.entity_id
_entity_poly.type
_entity_poly.pdbx_seq_one_letter_code
_entity_poly.pdbx_strand_id
1 'polypeptide(L)'
;MKCFRSRSSASISSLVPLSALLSIVLIGLMLPLVAFAQDAAVEEDDTEGFGVEWTPGPFRAALGKDLAEIDVPEGYLFCGAEDTQRLMEYMGNPISGSELGTLVPVSEDADWLIVFEFADAGYVRDTDKDDIDAGKLLKQIRKGNEGA
;
A
#
# COMPACT_ATOMS: atom_id res chain seq x y z
N MET A 1 11.78 98.03 26.76
CA MET A 1 13.08 98.44 26.18
C MET A 1 13.89 97.20 25.79
N LYS A 2 14.86 97.39 24.89
CA LYS A 2 16.03 96.53 24.55
C LYS A 2 16.54 95.61 25.68
N CYS A 3 17.25 94.49 25.48
CA CYS A 3 17.59 93.60 24.34
C CYS A 3 18.52 92.47 24.88
N PHE A 4 18.84 91.45 24.04
CA PHE A 4 20.03 90.56 24.16
C PHE A 4 20.02 89.54 25.34
N ARG A 5 20.60 88.34 25.30
CA ARG A 5 21.42 87.55 24.33
C ARG A 5 21.08 86.04 24.61
N SER A 6 21.47 84.98 23.89
CA SER A 6 22.44 84.75 22.81
C SER A 6 21.96 83.62 21.85
N ARG A 7 22.83 82.69 21.40
CA ARG A 7 22.52 81.60 20.45
C ARG A 7 23.45 80.37 20.68
N SER A 8 23.00 79.19 20.23
CA SER A 8 23.79 78.13 19.53
C SER A 8 24.12 76.77 20.21
N SER A 9 23.60 75.71 19.57
CA SER A 9 24.28 74.44 19.16
C SER A 9 24.72 73.34 20.17
N ALA A 10 23.91 72.26 20.19
CA ALA A 10 24.23 70.82 20.03
C ALA A 10 25.45 70.15 20.73
N SER A 11 25.16 69.05 21.45
CA SER A 11 25.87 67.77 21.34
C SER A 11 24.98 66.60 21.85
N ILE A 12 25.21 65.38 21.36
CA ILE A 12 24.45 64.16 21.65
C ILE A 12 25.14 63.38 22.78
N SER A 13 24.42 62.91 23.82
CA SER A 13 24.73 61.69 24.60
C SER A 13 23.81 61.47 25.83
N SER A 14 22.99 60.41 25.79
CA SER A 14 22.47 59.63 26.95
C SER A 14 21.49 58.58 26.40
N LEU A 15 21.98 57.42 25.94
CA LEU A 15 22.07 56.18 26.74
C LEU A 15 20.71 55.73 27.30
N VAL A 16 20.15 54.72 26.63
CA VAL A 16 18.81 54.14 26.81
C VAL A 16 18.67 53.51 28.21
N PRO A 17 17.53 53.65 28.92
CA PRO A 17 17.36 53.18 30.29
C PRO A 17 17.54 51.66 30.44
N LEU A 18 18.19 51.27 31.54
CA LEU A 18 18.56 49.89 31.89
C LEU A 18 17.37 48.91 31.95
N SER A 19 16.15 49.41 32.15
CA SER A 19 14.91 48.63 32.09
C SER A 19 14.60 48.06 30.71
N ALA A 20 15.04 48.71 29.62
CA ALA A 20 14.84 48.22 28.26
C ALA A 20 15.73 47.00 27.93
N LEU A 21 16.90 46.88 28.57
CA LEU A 21 17.79 45.73 28.40
C LEU A 21 17.25 44.48 29.09
N LEU A 22 16.59 44.62 30.24
CA LEU A 22 16.03 43.49 30.99
C LEU A 22 14.93 42.75 30.19
N SER A 23 14.06 43.50 29.50
CA SER A 23 12.99 42.93 28.67
C SER A 23 13.51 42.20 27.42
N ILE A 24 14.64 42.66 26.84
CA ILE A 24 15.26 42.01 25.69
C ILE A 24 15.89 40.67 26.09
N VAL A 25 16.51 40.58 27.27
CA VAL A 25 17.06 39.32 27.81
C VAL A 25 15.97 38.30 28.10
N LEU A 26 14.80 38.73 28.61
CA LEU A 26 13.69 37.81 28.92
C LEU A 26 13.04 37.21 27.66
N ILE A 27 12.99 37.97 26.57
CA ILE A 27 12.52 37.49 25.25
C ILE A 27 13.59 36.60 24.58
N GLY A 28 14.88 36.88 24.78
CA GLY A 28 15.99 36.05 24.29
C GLY A 28 16.17 34.70 25.00
N LEU A 29 15.60 34.52 26.20
CA LEU A 29 15.67 33.27 26.98
C LEU A 29 14.47 32.31 26.72
N MET A 30 13.56 32.69 25.82
CA MET A 30 12.35 31.93 25.47
C MET A 30 12.35 31.39 24.02
N LEU A 31 13.53 31.05 23.51
CA LEU A 31 13.69 30.05 22.45
C LEU A 31 14.72 28.99 22.90
N PRO A 32 14.25 28.00 23.65
CA PRO A 32 14.35 26.63 23.14
C PRO A 32 12.99 25.93 23.26
N LEU A 33 12.07 26.28 22.36
CA LEU A 33 10.81 25.57 22.18
C LEU A 33 10.66 25.16 20.72
N VAL A 34 11.04 23.93 20.42
CA VAL A 34 10.20 22.86 19.86
C VAL A 34 11.11 21.65 19.66
N ALA A 35 10.56 20.51 20.08
CA ALA A 35 11.11 19.17 20.07
C ALA A 35 12.19 18.85 19.01
N PHE A 36 13.15 18.02 19.42
CA PHE A 36 13.47 16.85 18.61
C PHE A 36 12.18 16.04 18.48
N ALA A 37 11.35 16.40 17.50
CA ALA A 37 10.48 15.42 16.90
C ALA A 37 11.43 14.38 16.34
N GLN A 38 11.43 13.18 16.93
CA GLN A 38 11.67 12.02 16.12
C GLN A 38 10.52 12.04 15.11
N ASP A 39 10.81 12.62 13.95
CA ASP A 39 10.36 12.04 12.70
C ASP A 39 10.91 10.61 12.74
N ALA A 40 10.12 9.72 13.35
CA ALA A 40 10.21 8.32 13.02
C ALA A 40 9.93 8.34 11.53
N ALA A 41 10.96 8.08 10.72
CA ALA A 41 10.78 7.90 9.31
C ALA A 41 9.67 6.86 9.18
N VAL A 42 8.50 7.34 8.74
CA VAL A 42 7.56 6.47 8.07
C VAL A 42 8.37 6.06 6.85
N GLU A 43 8.93 4.85 6.89
CA GLU A 43 9.35 4.16 5.68
C GLU A 43 8.11 4.26 4.78
N GLU A 44 8.23 5.04 3.70
CA GLU A 44 7.13 5.20 2.76
C GLU A 44 6.97 3.83 2.08
N ASP A 45 6.01 3.06 2.62
CA ASP A 45 5.53 1.78 2.08
C ASP A 45 5.55 1.86 0.55
N ASP A 46 6.40 1.06 -0.08
CA ASP A 46 6.83 1.22 -1.47
C ASP A 46 5.81 0.65 -2.47
N THR A 47 4.53 0.74 -2.10
CA THR A 47 3.36 0.36 -2.91
C THR A 47 3.14 1.26 -4.14
N GLU A 48 3.99 2.29 -4.34
CA GLU A 48 4.19 2.99 -5.63
C GLU A 48 4.88 2.12 -6.71
N GLY A 49 5.29 0.87 -6.41
CA GLY A 49 6.16 0.06 -7.28
C GLY A 49 5.56 -0.50 -8.58
N PHE A 50 4.35 -1.07 -8.55
CA PHE A 50 3.94 -2.07 -9.58
C PHE A 50 2.58 -1.84 -10.26
N GLY A 51 1.83 -0.79 -9.88
CA GLY A 51 0.50 -0.54 -10.45
C GLY A 51 -0.53 -1.64 -10.14
N VAL A 52 -0.40 -2.27 -8.97
CA VAL A 52 -1.27 -3.32 -8.42
C VAL A 52 -2.16 -2.70 -7.35
N GLU A 53 -3.48 -2.83 -7.47
CA GLU A 53 -4.41 -2.35 -6.44
C GLU A 53 -4.58 -3.39 -5.31
N TRP A 54 -3.90 -3.16 -4.20
CA TRP A 54 -3.98 -4.01 -3.00
C TRP A 54 -5.16 -3.63 -2.11
N THR A 55 -6.02 -4.60 -1.79
CA THR A 55 -7.09 -4.45 -0.80
C THR A 55 -6.70 -5.13 0.52
N PRO A 56 -6.60 -4.41 1.65
CA PRO A 56 -6.27 -5.02 2.95
C PRO A 56 -7.46 -5.77 3.56
N GLY A 57 -7.16 -6.88 4.25
CA GLY A 57 -8.12 -7.59 5.11
C GLY A 57 -8.52 -6.79 6.36
N PRO A 58 -9.65 -7.13 7.02
CA PRO A 58 -10.47 -8.31 6.78
C PRO A 58 -11.67 -8.08 5.84
N PHE A 59 -11.84 -8.94 4.84
CA PHE A 59 -13.04 -8.98 3.97
C PHE A 59 -13.19 -10.36 3.30
N ARG A 60 -14.25 -10.54 2.51
CA ARG A 60 -14.48 -11.77 1.73
C ARG A 60 -14.33 -11.47 0.24
N ALA A 61 -13.36 -12.11 -0.42
CA ALA A 61 -13.05 -11.92 -1.83
C ALA A 61 -13.70 -13.03 -2.68
N ALA A 62 -14.28 -12.67 -3.82
CA ALA A 62 -14.76 -13.63 -4.80
C ALA A 62 -13.60 -14.04 -5.75
N LEU A 63 -13.44 -15.33 -5.98
CA LEU A 63 -12.47 -15.89 -6.92
C LEU A 63 -13.22 -16.34 -8.18
N GLY A 64 -13.17 -15.51 -9.22
CA GLY A 64 -13.95 -15.71 -10.43
C GLY A 64 -15.46 -15.54 -10.21
N LYS A 65 -16.25 -15.82 -11.25
CA LYS A 65 -17.71 -15.72 -11.18
C LYS A 65 -18.32 -17.08 -10.79
N ASP A 66 -19.11 -17.09 -9.73
CA ASP A 66 -19.87 -18.26 -9.24
C ASP A 66 -19.01 -19.53 -8.97
N LEU A 67 -17.71 -19.35 -8.73
CA LEU A 67 -16.74 -20.44 -8.57
C LEU A 67 -16.33 -20.67 -7.10
N ALA A 68 -15.71 -19.67 -6.46
CA ALA A 68 -15.28 -19.76 -5.07
C ALA A 68 -15.23 -18.38 -4.39
N GLU A 69 -15.15 -18.39 -3.06
CA GLU A 69 -14.90 -17.20 -2.23
C GLU A 69 -13.85 -17.55 -1.18
N ILE A 70 -13.03 -16.57 -0.79
CA ILE A 70 -12.06 -16.69 0.30
C ILE A 70 -12.31 -15.60 1.34
N ASP A 71 -12.10 -15.94 2.61
CA ASP A 71 -12.05 -14.96 3.68
C ASP A 71 -10.59 -14.48 3.81
N VAL A 72 -10.36 -13.20 3.47
CA VAL A 72 -9.07 -12.51 3.64
C VAL A 72 -9.04 -12.00 5.09
N PRO A 73 -8.14 -12.49 5.96
CA PRO A 73 -8.07 -12.03 7.35
C PRO A 73 -7.22 -10.76 7.48
N GLU A 74 -7.27 -10.14 8.66
CA GLU A 74 -6.36 -9.06 9.05
C GLU A 74 -4.89 -9.51 8.97
N GLY A 75 -3.99 -8.61 8.57
CA GLY A 75 -2.57 -8.93 8.33
C GLY A 75 -2.25 -9.47 6.93
N TYR A 76 -3.21 -9.43 6.01
CA TYR A 76 -3.04 -9.82 4.60
C TYR A 76 -3.57 -8.76 3.64
N LEU A 77 -2.97 -8.69 2.45
CA LEU A 77 -3.46 -7.93 1.30
C LEU A 77 -3.90 -8.91 0.20
N PHE A 78 -4.92 -8.51 -0.56
CA PHE A 78 -5.41 -9.26 -1.71
C PHE A 78 -5.57 -8.34 -2.94
N CYS A 79 -5.18 -8.82 -4.11
CA CYS A 79 -5.44 -8.14 -5.39
C CYS A 79 -6.18 -9.08 -6.36
N GLY A 80 -6.91 -8.49 -7.32
CA GLY A 80 -7.74 -9.23 -8.28
C GLY A 80 -6.96 -9.92 -9.40
N ALA A 81 -7.68 -10.61 -10.28
CA ALA A 81 -7.14 -11.31 -11.44
C ALA A 81 -6.22 -10.44 -12.33
N GLU A 82 -6.66 -9.21 -12.66
CA GLU A 82 -5.94 -8.31 -13.56
C GLU A 82 -4.60 -7.85 -12.94
N ASP A 83 -4.62 -7.49 -11.67
CA ASP A 83 -3.41 -7.09 -10.94
C ASP A 83 -2.49 -8.27 -10.60
N THR A 84 -3.05 -9.46 -10.43
CA THR A 84 -2.28 -10.70 -10.30
C THR A 84 -1.49 -10.98 -11.58
N GLN A 85 -2.10 -10.78 -12.76
CA GLN A 85 -1.39 -10.90 -14.03
C GLN A 85 -0.27 -9.86 -14.14
N ARG A 86 -0.52 -8.59 -13.78
CA ARG A 86 0.52 -7.54 -13.71
C ARG A 86 1.68 -7.93 -12.80
N LEU A 87 1.37 -8.40 -11.60
CA LEU A 87 2.36 -8.83 -10.60
C LEU A 87 3.20 -10.00 -11.13
N MET A 88 2.57 -11.00 -11.74
CA MET A 88 3.25 -12.15 -12.32
C MET A 88 4.15 -11.76 -13.49
N GLU A 89 3.68 -10.93 -14.43
CA GLU A 89 4.51 -10.39 -15.51
C GLU A 89 5.70 -9.59 -14.96
N TYR A 90 5.48 -8.74 -13.97
CA TYR A 90 6.54 -7.95 -13.31
C TYR A 90 7.61 -8.85 -12.66
N MET A 91 7.18 -9.92 -11.98
CA MET A 91 8.08 -10.93 -11.38
C MET A 91 8.78 -11.82 -12.43
N GLY A 92 8.49 -11.64 -13.73
CA GLY A 92 9.06 -12.44 -14.81
C GLY A 92 8.43 -13.83 -14.97
N ASN A 93 7.28 -14.08 -14.35
CA ASN A 93 6.50 -15.30 -14.52
C ASN A 93 5.61 -15.22 -15.77
N PRO A 94 5.37 -16.35 -16.47
CA PRO A 94 4.39 -16.38 -17.54
C PRO A 94 2.96 -16.28 -16.97
N ILE A 95 2.09 -15.53 -17.64
CA ILE A 95 0.65 -15.52 -17.35
C ILE A 95 -0.11 -16.50 -18.25
N SER A 96 -1.14 -17.12 -17.67
CA SER A 96 -2.06 -18.08 -18.31
C SER A 96 -3.38 -17.44 -18.73
N GLY A 97 -3.79 -16.35 -18.07
CA GLY A 97 -5.13 -15.78 -18.20
C GLY A 97 -6.18 -16.47 -17.31
N SER A 98 -5.77 -17.46 -16.49
CA SER A 98 -6.63 -18.20 -15.55
C SER A 98 -6.47 -17.77 -14.09
N GLU A 99 -5.61 -16.78 -13.84
CA GLU A 99 -5.39 -16.18 -12.54
C GLU A 99 -6.66 -15.44 -12.06
N LEU A 100 -7.01 -15.63 -10.79
CA LEU A 100 -8.22 -15.12 -10.16
C LEU A 100 -7.94 -14.05 -9.09
N GLY A 101 -6.75 -14.09 -8.50
CA GLY A 101 -6.29 -13.15 -7.48
C GLY A 101 -5.03 -13.63 -6.78
N THR A 102 -4.42 -12.75 -5.98
CA THR A 102 -3.22 -13.04 -5.17
C THR A 102 -3.43 -12.60 -3.74
N LEU A 103 -3.02 -13.43 -2.78
CA LEU A 103 -2.96 -13.11 -1.36
C LEU A 103 -1.50 -13.01 -0.91
N VAL A 104 -1.14 -11.91 -0.22
CA VAL A 104 0.18 -11.72 0.39
C VAL A 104 0.05 -11.37 1.88
N PRO A 105 0.96 -11.84 2.74
CA PRO A 105 1.08 -11.36 4.12
C PRO A 105 1.62 -9.93 4.16
N VAL A 106 1.23 -9.15 5.18
CA VAL A 106 1.76 -7.79 5.45
C VAL A 106 3.11 -7.84 6.20
N SER A 107 3.53 -9.02 6.65
CA SER A 107 4.76 -9.21 7.43
C SER A 107 6.01 -9.10 6.55
N GLU A 108 6.92 -8.16 6.86
CA GLU A 108 8.22 -7.99 6.16
C GLU A 108 9.06 -9.28 6.15
N ASP A 109 9.01 -10.10 7.21
CA ASP A 109 9.73 -11.39 7.31
C ASP A 109 9.15 -12.52 6.40
N ALA A 110 8.15 -12.24 5.55
CA ALA A 110 7.37 -13.27 4.85
C ALA A 110 7.56 -13.26 3.32
N ASP A 111 8.62 -13.93 2.85
CA ASP A 111 8.96 -14.13 1.43
C ASP A 111 8.02 -15.12 0.68
N TRP A 112 6.70 -14.94 0.76
CA TRP A 112 5.74 -15.82 0.07
C TRP A 112 4.45 -15.11 -0.36
N LEU A 113 3.85 -15.64 -1.42
CA LEU A 113 2.54 -15.24 -1.92
C LEU A 113 1.71 -16.47 -2.32
N ILE A 114 0.39 -16.32 -2.39
CA ILE A 114 -0.52 -17.35 -2.91
C ILE A 114 -1.25 -16.78 -4.13
N VAL A 115 -1.02 -17.38 -5.29
CA VAL A 115 -1.81 -17.12 -6.51
C VAL A 115 -2.97 -18.12 -6.56
N PHE A 116 -4.17 -17.63 -6.87
CA PHE A 116 -5.34 -18.46 -7.15
C PHE A 116 -5.54 -18.57 -8.65
N GLU A 117 -5.64 -19.80 -9.18
CA GLU A 117 -5.89 -20.11 -10.59
C GLU A 117 -6.98 -21.17 -10.71
N PHE A 118 -7.72 -21.19 -11.83
CA PHE A 118 -8.69 -22.24 -12.10
C PHE A 118 -8.78 -22.62 -13.58
N ALA A 119 -8.78 -23.93 -13.84
CA ALA A 119 -9.11 -24.51 -15.14
C ALA A 119 -10.26 -25.53 -15.00
N ASP A 120 -11.27 -25.42 -15.87
CA ASP A 120 -12.41 -26.34 -15.92
C ASP A 120 -12.01 -27.76 -16.42
N ALA A 121 -10.82 -27.88 -17.03
CA ALA A 121 -10.29 -29.15 -17.51
C ALA A 121 -9.73 -30.00 -16.36
N GLY A 122 -10.31 -31.19 -16.14
CA GLY A 122 -9.90 -32.11 -15.08
C GLY A 122 -10.68 -31.95 -13.77
N TYR A 123 -11.54 -30.94 -13.67
CA TYR A 123 -12.52 -30.79 -12.61
C TYR A 123 -13.80 -31.60 -12.92
N VAL A 124 -14.36 -32.22 -11.89
CA VAL A 124 -15.67 -32.89 -11.93
C VAL A 124 -16.35 -32.57 -10.59
N ARG A 125 -17.54 -31.97 -10.62
CA ARG A 125 -18.33 -31.77 -9.40
C ARG A 125 -18.83 -33.11 -8.89
N ASP A 126 -18.88 -33.28 -7.56
CA ASP A 126 -19.47 -34.47 -6.94
C ASP A 126 -20.94 -34.72 -7.35
N THR A 127 -21.67 -33.65 -7.69
CA THR A 127 -23.05 -33.72 -8.24
C THR A 127 -23.11 -34.39 -9.61
N ASP A 128 -22.07 -34.23 -10.42
CA ASP A 128 -22.04 -34.66 -11.82
C ASP A 128 -21.58 -36.12 -11.95
N LYS A 129 -21.21 -36.75 -10.83
CA LYS A 129 -20.77 -38.15 -10.74
C LYS A 129 -21.78 -39.13 -11.34
N ASP A 130 -23.08 -38.91 -11.09
CA ASP A 130 -24.14 -39.83 -11.54
C ASP A 130 -24.44 -39.68 -13.04
N ASP A 131 -23.99 -38.60 -13.69
CA ASP A 131 -24.10 -38.37 -15.14
C ASP A 131 -22.98 -39.06 -15.96
N ILE A 132 -21.98 -39.66 -15.29
CA ILE A 132 -20.82 -40.29 -15.95
C ILE A 132 -21.15 -41.72 -16.43
N ASP A 133 -21.58 -41.83 -17.70
CA ASP A 133 -21.72 -43.12 -18.38
C ASP A 133 -20.35 -43.72 -18.77
N ALA A 134 -19.79 -44.52 -17.85
CA ALA A 134 -18.56 -45.28 -18.08
C ALA A 134 -18.63 -46.21 -19.32
N GLY A 135 -19.81 -46.74 -19.66
CA GLY A 135 -20.01 -47.59 -20.84
C GLY A 135 -19.89 -46.80 -22.16
N LYS A 136 -20.37 -45.55 -22.18
CA LYS A 136 -20.20 -44.62 -23.29
C LYS A 136 -18.76 -44.17 -23.44
N LEU A 137 -18.07 -43.84 -22.35
CA LEU A 137 -16.64 -43.49 -22.35
C LEU A 137 -15.78 -44.64 -22.92
N LEU A 138 -15.96 -45.86 -22.44
CA LEU A 138 -15.24 -47.05 -22.95
C LEU A 138 -15.51 -47.31 -24.45
N LYS A 139 -16.73 -47.08 -24.92
CA LYS A 139 -17.07 -47.17 -26.36
C LYS A 139 -16.37 -46.09 -27.19
N GLN A 140 -16.26 -44.86 -26.69
CA GLN A 140 -15.57 -43.77 -27.38
C GLN A 140 -14.07 -44.05 -27.51
N ILE A 141 -13.42 -44.50 -26.42
CA ILE A 141 -11.99 -44.89 -26.43
C ILE A 141 -11.75 -46.00 -27.45
N ARG A 142 -12.57 -47.06 -27.42
CA ARG A 142 -12.44 -48.18 -28.37
C ARG A 142 -12.59 -47.73 -29.82
N LYS A 143 -13.62 -46.93 -30.12
CA LYS A 143 -13.86 -46.41 -31.47
C LYS A 143 -12.71 -45.53 -31.98
N GLY A 144 -12.02 -44.79 -31.11
CA GLY A 144 -10.82 -44.02 -31.48
C GLY A 144 -9.64 -44.92 -31.90
N ASN A 145 -9.52 -46.10 -31.29
CA ASN A 145 -8.42 -47.04 -31.56
C ASN A 145 -8.73 -48.07 -32.67
N GLU A 146 -9.99 -48.25 -33.04
CA GLU A 146 -10.42 -49.14 -34.16
C GLU A 146 -10.31 -48.46 -35.55
N GLY A 147 -9.92 -47.18 -35.60
CA GLY A 147 -9.75 -46.39 -36.82
C GLY A 147 -8.29 -46.10 -37.22
N ALA A 148 -7.32 -46.81 -36.62
CA ALA A 148 -5.87 -46.65 -36.83
C ALA A 148 -5.22 -47.96 -37.30
#